data_AF-A0A096M4M2-F1
#
_entry.id   AF-A0A096M4M2-F1
#
_cell.length_a   1.000
_cell.length_b   1.000
_cell.length_c   1.000
_cell.angle_alpha   90.00
_cell.angle_beta   90.00
_cell.angle_gamma   90.00
#
_symmetry.space_group_name_H-M   'P 1'
#
loop_
_entity.id
_entity.type
_entity.pdbx_description
1 polymer ?
#
loop_
_entity_poly.entity_id
_entity_poly.type
_entity_poly.pdbx_seq_one_letter_code
_entity_poly.pdbx_strand_id
1 'polypeptide(L)'
;AQPFLPSSYSDIMIEREILMQKYIHLVQILETEKIAANQLRTQLEDQDTEIERLKAEIVVLNKAKERMFPFQSNQEEEDPDIKKIKKVQSFMRGWLCRRKWKIIVQDYICSPHAESMRKRNQIVFNMVEAETEYVHQLSILVNCFLRPLRMAASSKKPPISHDDVSSIFLNSETIMFLHEIFHQGLKARIANWPTLVLADLFDILLPMLNIYQEFVRNHQYSLQVLANCKQNRDFDKLLKQYEYNAGCEGRMLETFLTYPMFQIPRYIITLHELLAHTPHEHVERKSLEFAKSKLEELSNRMMHDEVSDTENIRKNLAIERMIVEGCDILLDTSQTFVRQGSLPAFSAFVQPSHLPALFHDFSPPRSGSLIQLPSSSQGGTLSLIECTLIEELDASDEDYNAAGQGFSHLEFKIVVEPPDGQSFCVVLLAPSRQEKAAWTSDISQCIDNIRCNGLMTSVFEENSKVSVPHMIK
;
A
#
# COMPACT_ATOMS: atom_id res chain seq x y z
N ALA A 1 2.24 -23.40 21.15
CA ALA A 1 0.90 -23.40 21.78
C ALA A 1 1.02 -22.76 23.17
N GLN A 2 0.67 -21.48 23.31
CA GLN A 2 0.47 -20.90 24.64
C GLN A 2 -0.78 -21.54 25.25
N PRO A 3 -0.76 -21.96 26.52
CA PRO A 3 -1.94 -22.56 27.12
C PRO A 3 -2.99 -21.46 27.29
N PHE A 4 -4.16 -21.66 26.67
CA PHE A 4 -5.37 -20.96 27.05
C PHE A 4 -5.61 -21.27 28.53
N LEU A 5 -5.29 -20.32 29.41
CA LEU A 5 -5.78 -20.35 30.77
C LEU A 5 -7.31 -20.23 30.70
N PRO A 6 -8.08 -21.19 31.24
CA PRO A 6 -9.52 -21.04 31.30
C PRO A 6 -9.81 -19.83 32.20
N SER A 7 -10.46 -18.80 31.66
CA SER A 7 -10.94 -17.66 32.44
C SER A 7 -11.69 -18.21 33.65
N SER A 8 -11.29 -17.75 34.85
CA SER A 8 -11.95 -18.19 36.07
C SER A 8 -13.42 -17.81 35.98
N TYR A 9 -14.34 -18.64 36.49
CA TYR A 9 -15.76 -18.30 36.57
C TYR A 9 -15.97 -16.91 37.21
N SER A 10 -15.07 -16.51 38.12
CA SER A 10 -15.04 -15.18 38.72
C SER A 10 -14.83 -14.05 37.70
N ASP A 11 -13.96 -14.24 36.71
CA ASP A 11 -13.66 -13.23 35.68
C ASP A 11 -14.86 -13.02 34.74
N ILE A 12 -15.53 -14.11 34.37
CA ILE A 12 -16.75 -14.08 33.55
C ILE A 12 -17.90 -13.38 34.28
N MET A 13 -18.01 -13.60 35.60
CA MET A 13 -19.02 -12.92 36.43
C MET A 13 -18.74 -11.41 36.53
N ILE A 14 -17.47 -11.01 36.68
CA ILE A 14 -17.07 -9.60 36.68
C ILE A 14 -17.35 -8.97 35.32
N GLU A 15 -17.03 -9.64 34.22
CA GLU A 15 -17.28 -9.13 32.87
C GLU A 15 -18.78 -8.97 32.60
N ARG A 16 -19.61 -9.92 33.07
CA ARG A 16 -21.08 -9.82 33.01
C ARG A 16 -21.61 -8.63 33.80
N GLU A 17 -21.08 -8.37 34.99
CA GLU A 17 -21.45 -7.22 35.83
C GLU A 17 -21.12 -5.89 35.12
N ILE A 18 -19.91 -5.79 34.55
CA ILE A 18 -19.46 -4.64 33.76
C ILE A 18 -20.35 -4.44 32.54
N LEU A 19 -20.70 -5.52 31.83
CA LEU A 19 -21.57 -5.46 30.66
C LEU A 19 -22.98 -5.01 31.05
N MET A 20 -23.50 -5.46 32.19
CA MET A 20 -24.80 -5.06 32.70
C MET A 20 -24.83 -3.58 33.10
N GLN A 21 -23.75 -3.08 33.71
CA GLN A 21 -23.61 -1.64 33.99
C GLN A 21 -23.54 -0.81 32.71
N LYS A 22 -22.78 -1.25 31.70
CA LYS A 22 -22.73 -0.59 30.38
C LYS A 22 -24.10 -0.58 29.70
N TYR A 23 -24.86 -1.67 29.79
CA TYR A 23 -26.22 -1.75 29.26
C TYR A 23 -27.16 -0.74 29.94
N ILE A 24 -27.15 -0.67 31.27
CA ILE A 24 -27.96 0.29 32.04
C ILE A 24 -27.60 1.73 31.66
N HIS A 25 -26.31 2.03 31.54
CA HIS A 25 -25.86 3.37 31.13
C HIS A 25 -26.31 3.72 29.71
N LEU A 26 -26.24 2.77 28.78
CA LEU A 26 -26.71 2.96 27.41
C LEU A 26 -28.23 3.26 27.36
N VAL A 27 -29.02 2.55 28.16
CA VAL A 27 -30.46 2.79 28.28
C VAL A 27 -30.75 4.19 28.83
N GLN A 28 -29.97 4.66 29.81
CA GLN A 28 -30.09 6.03 30.33
C GLN A 28 -29.79 7.07 29.27
N ILE A 29 -28.70 6.89 28.49
CA ILE A 29 -28.35 7.79 27.38
C ILE A 29 -29.50 7.84 26.36
N LEU A 30 -30.05 6.68 26.00
CA LEU A 30 -31.13 6.57 25.03
C LEU A 30 -32.39 7.31 25.50
N GLU A 31 -32.76 7.18 26.78
CA GLU A 31 -33.90 7.93 27.34
C GLU A 31 -33.62 9.44 27.39
N THR A 32 -32.38 9.87 27.71
CA THR A 32 -32.03 11.30 27.68
C THR A 32 -32.08 11.89 26.29
N GLU A 33 -31.57 11.17 25.28
CA GLU A 33 -31.64 11.57 23.87
C GLU A 33 -33.08 11.66 23.38
N LYS A 34 -33.93 10.70 23.77
CA LYS A 34 -35.35 10.71 23.45
C LYS A 34 -36.09 11.92 24.05
N ILE A 35 -35.76 12.30 25.28
CA ILE A 35 -36.34 13.50 25.91
C ILE A 35 -35.86 14.76 25.18
N ALA A 36 -34.57 14.86 24.86
CA ALA A 36 -34.00 16.00 24.12
C ALA A 36 -34.63 16.13 22.72
N ALA A 37 -34.80 15.02 22.00
CA ALA A 37 -35.46 14.99 20.70
C ALA A 37 -36.92 15.46 20.78
N ASN A 38 -37.67 15.03 21.81
CA ASN A 38 -39.04 15.49 22.03
C ASN A 38 -39.09 17.00 22.33
N GLN A 39 -38.18 17.51 23.16
CA GLN A 39 -38.11 18.95 23.45
C GLN A 39 -37.81 19.78 22.21
N LEU A 40 -36.85 19.35 21.37
CA LEU A 40 -36.55 20.00 20.09
C LEU A 40 -37.76 19.99 19.15
N ARG A 41 -38.50 18.88 19.11
CA ARG A 41 -39.71 18.78 18.30
C ARG A 41 -40.79 19.77 18.76
N THR A 42 -41.03 19.88 20.06
CA THR A 42 -41.97 20.88 20.60
C THR A 42 -41.52 22.31 20.29
N GLN A 43 -40.22 22.61 20.39
CA GLN A 43 -39.69 23.93 20.00
C GLN A 43 -39.90 24.25 18.53
N LEU A 44 -39.77 23.26 17.64
CA LEU A 44 -40.06 23.43 16.21
C LEU A 44 -41.56 23.70 15.97
N GLU A 45 -42.45 22.95 16.63
CA GLU A 45 -43.90 23.17 16.54
C GLU A 45 -44.28 24.58 17.04
N ASP A 46 -43.69 25.04 18.15
CA ASP A 46 -43.90 26.40 18.67
C ASP A 46 -43.40 27.47 17.67
N GLN A 47 -42.22 27.28 17.08
CA GLN A 47 -41.70 28.20 16.06
C GLN A 47 -42.56 28.26 14.81
N ASP A 48 -43.10 27.13 14.35
CA ASP A 48 -44.02 27.08 13.21
C ASP A 48 -45.31 27.85 13.49
N THR A 49 -45.86 27.73 14.71
CA THR A 49 -47.05 28.51 15.09
C THR A 49 -46.78 30.02 15.12
N GLU A 50 -45.60 30.44 15.60
CA GLU A 50 -45.21 31.86 15.61
C GLU A 50 -44.99 32.38 14.19
N ILE A 51 -44.42 31.57 13.29
CA ILE A 51 -44.28 31.91 11.88
C ILE A 51 -45.65 32.14 11.24
N GLU A 52 -46.63 31.26 11.49
CA GLU A 52 -47.99 31.44 10.96
C GLU A 52 -48.69 32.66 11.57
N ARG A 53 -48.47 32.96 12.85
CA ARG A 53 -48.95 34.19 13.50
C ARG A 53 -48.39 35.43 12.82
N LEU A 54 -47.08 35.49 12.61
CA LEU A 54 -46.41 36.62 11.96
C LEU A 54 -46.83 36.78 10.49
N LYS A 55 -47.03 35.68 9.76
CA LYS A 55 -47.59 35.73 8.40
C LYS A 55 -48.98 36.35 8.39
N ALA A 56 -49.85 35.93 9.32
CA ALA A 56 -51.19 36.50 9.45
C ALA A 56 -51.13 38.00 9.80
N GLU A 57 -50.24 38.40 10.70
CA GLU A 57 -50.02 39.80 11.09
C GLU A 57 -49.56 40.65 9.90
N ILE A 58 -48.62 40.15 9.08
CA ILE A 58 -48.17 40.81 7.85
C ILE A 58 -49.33 40.98 6.86
N VAL A 59 -50.19 39.97 6.68
CA VAL A 59 -51.36 40.06 5.79
C VAL A 59 -52.34 41.13 6.27
N VAL A 60 -52.57 41.23 7.58
CA VAL A 60 -53.44 42.26 8.17
C VAL A 60 -52.84 43.65 7.98
N LEU A 61 -51.54 43.82 8.25
CA LEU A 61 -50.84 45.09 8.06
C LEU A 61 -50.82 45.53 6.59
N ASN A 62 -50.63 44.60 5.65
CA ASN A 62 -50.72 44.90 4.22
C ASN A 62 -52.13 45.32 3.80
N LYS A 63 -53.17 44.63 4.28
CA LYS A 63 -54.56 45.05 4.04
C LYS A 63 -54.87 46.41 4.66
N ALA A 64 -54.33 46.72 5.84
CA ALA A 64 -54.48 48.04 6.46
C ALA A 64 -53.76 49.13 5.68
N LYS A 65 -52.55 48.84 5.17
CA LYS A 65 -51.78 49.71 4.28
C LYS A 65 -52.53 50.02 2.98
N GLU A 66 -53.15 49.01 2.36
CA GLU A 66 -53.97 49.18 1.15
C GLU A 66 -55.23 50.02 1.43
N ARG A 67 -55.84 49.89 2.62
CA ARG A 67 -57.01 50.71 3.00
C ARG A 67 -56.69 52.17 3.28
N MET A 68 -55.48 52.49 3.71
CA MET A 68 -55.06 53.88 3.92
C MET A 68 -54.80 54.64 2.61
N PHE A 69 -54.72 53.96 1.46
CA PHE A 69 -54.60 54.56 0.13
C PHE A 69 -55.73 54.14 -0.81
N PRO A 70 -56.95 54.68 -0.65
CA PRO A 70 -58.01 54.49 -1.64
C PRO A 70 -57.73 55.40 -2.84
N PHE A 71 -57.37 54.78 -3.97
CA PHE A 71 -57.42 55.36 -5.31
C PHE A 71 -56.65 56.68 -5.53
N GLN A 72 -55.36 56.56 -5.89
CA GLN A 72 -54.75 57.46 -6.85
C GLN A 72 -54.27 56.65 -8.05
N SER A 73 -55.10 56.62 -9.09
CA SER A 73 -54.65 56.47 -10.45
C SER A 73 -53.82 57.71 -10.82
N ASN A 74 -52.55 57.71 -10.45
CA ASN A 74 -51.53 58.52 -11.08
C ASN A 74 -50.29 57.66 -11.17
N GLN A 75 -49.59 57.78 -12.29
CA GLN A 75 -48.21 57.34 -12.40
C GLN A 75 -47.43 58.06 -11.29
N GLU A 76 -47.30 57.44 -10.11
CA GLU A 76 -46.20 57.78 -9.24
C GLU A 76 -44.97 57.32 -10.01
N GLU A 77 -44.31 58.28 -10.68
CA GLU A 77 -42.88 58.17 -10.93
C GLU A 77 -42.26 57.76 -9.59
N GLU A 78 -42.08 56.46 -9.40
CA GLU A 78 -41.29 55.92 -8.30
C GLU A 78 -40.04 56.78 -8.24
N ASP A 79 -39.89 57.51 -7.13
CA ASP A 79 -38.83 58.51 -6.95
C ASP A 79 -37.53 57.94 -7.52
N PRO A 80 -36.89 58.62 -8.49
CA PRO A 80 -35.69 58.13 -9.13
C PRO A 80 -34.62 57.71 -8.11
N ASP A 81 -34.62 58.30 -6.93
CA ASP A 81 -33.72 57.91 -5.84
C ASP A 81 -34.15 56.62 -5.15
N ILE A 82 -35.45 56.34 -4.98
CA ILE A 82 -35.97 55.04 -4.52
C ILE A 82 -35.60 53.92 -5.52
N LYS A 83 -35.69 54.18 -6.83
CA LYS A 83 -35.24 53.21 -7.86
C LYS A 83 -33.74 52.93 -7.78
N LYS A 84 -32.92 53.97 -7.58
CA LYS A 84 -31.46 53.82 -7.37
C LYS A 84 -31.18 53.03 -6.09
N ILE A 85 -31.86 53.32 -4.99
CA ILE A 85 -31.72 52.60 -3.71
C ILE A 85 -32.08 51.12 -3.90
N LYS A 86 -33.19 50.78 -4.56
CA LYS A 86 -33.58 49.39 -4.85
C LYS A 86 -32.53 48.67 -5.71
N LYS A 87 -31.95 49.33 -6.72
CA LYS A 87 -30.85 48.78 -7.54
C LYS A 87 -29.60 48.50 -6.70
N VAL A 88 -29.16 49.44 -5.87
CA VAL A 88 -28.00 49.27 -4.99
C VAL A 88 -28.26 48.16 -3.97
N GLN A 89 -29.44 48.11 -3.35
CA GLN A 89 -29.81 47.04 -2.42
C GLN A 89 -29.86 45.66 -3.09
N SER A 90 -30.39 45.56 -4.31
CA SER A 90 -30.39 44.31 -5.09
C SER A 90 -28.97 43.86 -5.41
N PHE A 91 -28.11 44.80 -5.83
CA PHE A 91 -26.69 44.54 -6.06
C PHE A 91 -25.98 44.08 -4.78
N MET A 92 -26.20 44.77 -3.65
CA MET A 92 -25.64 44.42 -2.35
C MET A 92 -26.12 43.06 -1.86
N ARG A 93 -27.41 42.74 -2.00
CA ARG A 93 -27.96 41.40 -1.69
C ARG A 93 -27.28 40.32 -2.53
N GLY A 94 -27.17 40.52 -3.85
CA GLY A 94 -26.48 39.60 -4.74
C GLY A 94 -24.98 39.45 -4.44
N TRP A 95 -24.30 40.55 -4.10
CA TRP A 95 -22.90 40.55 -3.69
C TRP A 95 -22.68 39.80 -2.37
N LEU A 96 -23.53 40.04 -1.36
CA LEU A 96 -23.50 39.31 -0.09
C LEU A 96 -23.76 37.81 -0.28
N CYS A 97 -24.73 37.43 -1.13
CA CYS A 97 -24.96 36.03 -1.46
C CYS A 97 -23.75 35.38 -2.13
N ARG A 98 -23.13 36.03 -3.12
CA ARG A 98 -21.91 35.52 -3.77
C ARG A 98 -20.74 35.42 -2.80
N ARG A 99 -20.56 36.39 -1.90
CA ARG A 99 -19.52 36.36 -0.87
C ARG A 99 -19.75 35.22 0.12
N LYS A 100 -20.97 35.06 0.63
CA LYS A 100 -21.33 33.94 1.52
C LYS A 100 -21.13 32.60 0.83
N TRP A 101 -21.56 32.46 -0.44
CA TRP A 101 -21.34 31.24 -1.22
C TRP A 101 -19.86 30.92 -1.38
N LYS A 102 -19.03 31.92 -1.70
CA LYS A 102 -17.56 31.73 -1.77
C LYS A 102 -16.97 31.24 -0.46
N ILE A 103 -17.44 31.76 0.67
CA ILE A 103 -16.99 31.31 2.00
C ILE A 103 -17.43 29.86 2.23
N ILE A 104 -18.71 29.53 2.03
CA ILE A 104 -19.24 28.17 2.20
C ILE A 104 -18.49 27.15 1.33
N VAL A 105 -18.23 27.49 0.07
CA VAL A 105 -17.47 26.62 -0.84
C VAL A 105 -16.03 26.45 -0.36
N GLN A 106 -15.38 27.53 0.07
CA GLN A 106 -14.02 27.46 0.60
C GLN A 106 -13.95 26.61 1.88
N ASP A 107 -14.90 26.81 2.80
CA ASP A 107 -15.01 26.05 4.03
C ASP A 107 -15.27 24.57 3.75
N TYR A 108 -16.12 24.26 2.76
CA TYR A 108 -16.33 22.88 2.31
C TYR A 108 -15.05 22.28 1.70
N ILE A 109 -14.37 23.00 0.80
CA ILE A 109 -13.12 22.52 0.20
C ILE A 109 -12.08 22.26 1.29
N CYS A 110 -11.95 23.12 2.29
CA CYS A 110 -11.03 22.95 3.41
C CYS A 110 -11.56 21.97 4.48
N SER A 111 -12.77 21.44 4.34
CA SER A 111 -13.36 20.55 5.35
C SER A 111 -12.65 19.19 5.40
N PRO A 112 -12.54 18.57 6.59
CA PRO A 112 -12.01 17.22 6.72
C PRO A 112 -12.76 16.18 5.87
N HIS A 113 -14.06 16.38 5.67
CA HIS A 113 -14.89 15.51 4.83
C HIS A 113 -14.46 15.57 3.36
N ALA A 114 -14.27 16.78 2.81
CA ALA A 114 -13.82 16.93 1.42
C ALA A 114 -12.37 16.46 1.20
N GLU A 115 -11.51 16.56 2.23
CA GLU A 115 -10.17 15.97 2.18
C GLU A 115 -10.25 14.43 2.18
N SER A 116 -11.06 13.83 3.05
CA SER A 116 -11.27 12.38 3.08
C SER A 116 -11.85 11.85 1.77
N MET A 117 -12.80 12.57 1.15
CA MET A 117 -13.33 12.23 -0.16
C MET A 117 -12.29 12.31 -1.29
N ARG A 118 -11.38 13.28 -1.23
CA ARG A 118 -10.24 13.33 -2.16
C ARG A 118 -9.31 12.13 -1.97
N LYS A 119 -9.00 11.74 -0.73
CA LYS A 119 -8.22 10.53 -0.43
C LYS A 119 -8.92 9.26 -0.95
N ARG A 120 -10.22 9.11 -0.69
CA ARG A 120 -11.03 8.02 -1.25
C ARG A 120 -10.90 7.93 -2.77
N ASN A 121 -11.07 9.06 -3.48
CA ASN A 121 -10.98 9.08 -4.94
C ASN A 121 -9.57 8.75 -5.43
N GLN A 122 -8.53 9.23 -4.75
CA GLN A 122 -7.14 8.88 -5.07
C GLN A 122 -6.90 7.38 -4.95
N ILE A 123 -7.43 6.72 -3.91
CA ILE A 123 -7.32 5.27 -3.74
C ILE A 123 -7.97 4.54 -4.92
N VAL A 124 -9.14 5.00 -5.38
CA VAL A 124 -9.80 4.43 -6.57
C VAL A 124 -8.95 4.61 -7.83
N PHE A 125 -8.35 5.78 -8.04
CA PHE A 125 -7.48 6.00 -9.20
C PHE A 125 -6.25 5.10 -9.16
N ASN A 126 -5.57 5.02 -8.02
CA ASN A 126 -4.42 4.14 -7.82
C ASN A 126 -4.81 2.66 -8.03
N MET A 127 -6.02 2.26 -7.61
CA MET A 127 -6.53 0.91 -7.84
C MET A 127 -6.67 0.60 -9.33
N VAL A 128 -7.16 1.53 -10.15
CA VAL A 128 -7.30 1.30 -11.60
C VAL A 128 -5.94 1.28 -12.29
N GLU A 129 -4.99 2.11 -11.86
CA GLU A 129 -3.61 2.06 -12.35
C GLU A 129 -2.96 0.72 -12.01
N ALA A 130 -3.07 0.28 -10.76
CA ALA A 130 -2.57 -1.02 -10.31
C ALA A 130 -3.22 -2.20 -11.07
N GLU A 131 -4.53 -2.12 -11.34
CA GLU A 131 -5.23 -3.13 -12.14
C GLU A 131 -4.76 -3.14 -13.60
N THR A 132 -4.49 -1.96 -14.16
CA THR A 132 -3.97 -1.83 -15.54
C THR A 132 -2.64 -2.55 -15.67
N GLU A 133 -1.74 -2.30 -14.72
CA GLU A 133 -0.43 -2.95 -14.68
C GLU A 133 -0.57 -4.46 -14.48
N TYR A 134 -1.45 -4.90 -13.58
CA TYR A 134 -1.68 -6.32 -13.33
C TYR A 134 -2.23 -7.07 -14.56
N VAL A 135 -3.24 -6.50 -15.24
CA VAL A 135 -3.78 -7.08 -16.49
C VAL A 135 -2.71 -7.12 -17.58
N HIS A 136 -1.85 -6.10 -17.65
CA HIS A 136 -0.73 -6.09 -18.58
C HIS A 136 0.26 -7.24 -18.31
N GLN A 137 0.63 -7.45 -17.05
CA GLN A 137 1.50 -8.55 -16.61
C GLN A 137 0.90 -9.93 -16.93
N LEU A 138 -0.40 -10.12 -16.68
CA LEU A 138 -1.11 -11.35 -17.05
C LEU A 138 -1.18 -11.54 -18.57
N SER A 139 -1.37 -10.46 -19.32
CA SER A 139 -1.34 -10.48 -20.78
C SER A 139 0.03 -10.92 -21.31
N ILE A 140 1.13 -10.46 -20.71
CA ILE A 140 2.48 -10.93 -21.05
C ILE A 140 2.61 -12.44 -20.73
N LEU A 141 2.21 -12.86 -19.53
CA LEU A 141 2.22 -14.28 -19.13
C LEU A 141 1.51 -15.16 -20.17
N VAL A 142 0.32 -14.74 -20.62
CA VAL A 142 -0.49 -15.53 -21.55
C VAL A 142 0.01 -15.43 -22.99
N ASN A 143 0.30 -14.22 -23.48
CA ASN A 143 0.61 -13.98 -24.89
C ASN A 143 2.07 -14.26 -25.26
N CYS A 144 3.01 -14.02 -24.34
CA CYS A 144 4.44 -14.19 -24.58
C CYS A 144 4.94 -15.57 -24.16
N PHE A 145 4.28 -16.23 -23.19
CA PHE A 145 4.71 -17.55 -22.70
C PHE A 145 3.70 -18.66 -22.97
N LEU A 146 2.49 -18.59 -22.40
CA LEU A 146 1.51 -19.69 -22.49
C LEU A 146 1.16 -20.05 -23.93
N ARG A 147 0.73 -19.08 -24.74
CA ARG A 147 0.31 -19.34 -26.13
C ARG A 147 1.47 -19.87 -26.99
N PRO A 148 2.66 -19.25 -26.99
CA PRO A 148 3.82 -19.78 -27.72
C PRO A 148 4.28 -21.17 -27.24
N LEU A 149 4.26 -21.45 -25.93
CA LEU A 149 4.64 -22.77 -25.41
C LEU A 149 3.60 -23.84 -25.73
N ARG A 150 2.31 -23.49 -25.70
CA ARG A 150 1.22 -24.37 -26.16
C ARG A 150 1.38 -24.72 -27.65
N MET A 151 1.81 -23.75 -28.49
CA MET A 151 2.14 -24.00 -29.89
C MET A 151 3.39 -24.87 -30.06
N ALA A 152 4.44 -24.63 -29.27
CA ALA A 152 5.67 -25.41 -29.29
C ALA A 152 5.42 -26.89 -28.90
N ALA A 153 4.51 -27.13 -27.95
CA ALA A 153 4.07 -28.46 -27.55
C ALA A 153 3.37 -29.25 -28.68
N SER A 154 2.78 -28.55 -29.66
CA SER A 154 2.18 -29.16 -30.86
C SER A 154 3.15 -29.33 -32.03
N SER A 155 4.43 -28.99 -31.86
CA SER A 155 5.43 -29.10 -32.94
C SER A 155 5.83 -30.56 -33.22
N LYS A 156 6.48 -30.81 -34.37
CA LYS A 156 6.94 -32.16 -34.76
C LYS A 156 7.99 -32.76 -33.80
N LYS A 157 8.72 -31.92 -33.07
CA LYS A 157 9.69 -32.29 -32.04
C LYS A 157 9.43 -31.37 -30.82
N PRO A 158 8.43 -31.70 -30.00
CA PRO A 158 7.98 -30.81 -28.94
C PRO A 158 9.05 -30.70 -27.85
N PRO A 159 9.50 -29.47 -27.50
CA PRO A 159 10.45 -29.27 -26.40
C PRO A 159 9.78 -29.42 -25.03
N ILE A 160 8.45 -29.35 -24.96
CA ILE A 160 7.61 -29.48 -23.76
C ILE A 160 6.30 -30.19 -24.12
N SER A 161 5.72 -30.96 -23.19
CA SER A 161 4.42 -31.63 -23.41
C SER A 161 3.22 -30.70 -23.15
N HIS A 162 2.04 -31.07 -23.66
CA HIS A 162 0.81 -30.34 -23.36
C HIS A 162 0.43 -30.40 -21.87
N ASP A 163 0.71 -31.53 -21.22
CA ASP A 163 0.42 -31.74 -19.79
C ASP A 163 1.33 -30.86 -18.92
N ASP A 164 2.60 -30.71 -19.29
CA ASP A 164 3.54 -29.81 -18.61
C ASP A 164 3.10 -28.35 -18.76
N VAL A 165 2.72 -27.92 -19.97
CA VAL A 165 2.19 -26.56 -20.19
C VAL A 165 0.94 -26.33 -19.36
N SER A 166 0.00 -27.29 -19.33
CA SER A 166 -1.20 -27.17 -18.50
C SER A 166 -0.87 -27.10 -17.00
N SER A 167 0.15 -27.82 -16.54
CA SER A 167 0.57 -27.86 -15.14
C SER A 167 1.30 -26.59 -14.70
N ILE A 168 2.11 -25.99 -15.58
CA ILE A 168 2.85 -24.75 -15.31
C ILE A 168 1.89 -23.55 -15.28
N PHE A 169 1.03 -23.42 -16.28
CA PHE A 169 0.20 -22.22 -16.44
C PHE A 169 -1.16 -22.31 -15.75
N LEU A 170 -1.59 -23.50 -15.31
CA LEU A 170 -2.85 -23.72 -14.61
C LEU A 170 -4.01 -23.03 -15.33
N ASN A 171 -4.83 -22.26 -14.60
CA ASN A 171 -5.96 -21.48 -15.10
C ASN A 171 -5.62 -20.00 -15.33
N SER A 172 -4.33 -19.65 -15.56
CA SER A 172 -3.86 -18.27 -15.78
C SER A 172 -4.57 -17.52 -16.92
N GLU A 173 -4.91 -18.20 -18.02
CA GLU A 173 -5.66 -17.60 -19.14
C GLU A 173 -7.07 -17.16 -18.71
N THR A 174 -7.73 -17.97 -17.86
CA THR A 174 -9.03 -17.62 -17.27
C THR A 174 -8.91 -16.45 -16.31
N ILE A 175 -7.86 -16.42 -15.49
CA ILE A 175 -7.58 -15.30 -14.57
C ILE A 175 -7.40 -14.00 -15.37
N MET A 176 -6.57 -14.01 -16.41
CA MET A 176 -6.37 -12.85 -17.29
C MET A 176 -7.69 -12.32 -17.85
N PHE A 177 -8.52 -13.20 -18.41
CA PHE A 177 -9.81 -12.82 -19.00
C PHE A 177 -10.75 -12.16 -17.98
N LEU A 178 -10.82 -12.72 -16.77
CA LEU A 178 -11.69 -12.18 -15.72
C LEU A 178 -11.20 -10.80 -15.22
N HIS A 179 -9.90 -10.64 -15.04
CA HIS A 179 -9.31 -9.35 -14.67
C HIS A 179 -9.45 -8.29 -15.76
N GLU A 180 -9.44 -8.69 -17.03
CA GLU A 180 -9.73 -7.78 -18.14
C GLU A 180 -11.18 -7.27 -18.09
N ILE A 181 -12.15 -8.12 -17.75
CA ILE A 181 -13.55 -7.69 -17.54
C ILE A 181 -13.65 -6.73 -16.35
N PHE A 182 -13.01 -7.06 -15.23
CA PHE A 182 -13.03 -6.22 -14.03
C PHE A 182 -12.39 -4.85 -14.30
N HIS A 183 -11.26 -4.83 -15.01
CA HIS A 183 -10.57 -3.62 -15.45
C HIS A 183 -11.42 -2.73 -16.35
N GLN A 184 -12.14 -3.32 -17.32
CA GLN A 184 -13.08 -2.57 -18.15
C GLN A 184 -14.19 -1.94 -17.30
N GLY A 185 -14.71 -2.68 -16.33
CA GLY A 185 -15.68 -2.18 -15.35
C GLY A 185 -15.15 -0.97 -14.57
N LEU A 186 -13.91 -1.06 -14.06
CA LEU A 186 -13.25 0.03 -13.34
C LEU A 186 -13.04 1.27 -14.22
N LYS A 187 -12.55 1.10 -15.46
CA LYS A 187 -12.38 2.20 -16.43
C LYS A 187 -13.71 2.91 -16.73
N ALA A 188 -14.80 2.16 -16.87
CA ALA A 188 -16.12 2.74 -17.09
C ALA A 188 -16.60 3.60 -15.91
N ARG A 189 -16.22 3.25 -14.67
CA ARG A 189 -16.55 4.07 -13.48
C ARG A 189 -15.75 5.36 -13.44
N ILE A 190 -14.47 5.32 -13.77
CA ILE A 190 -13.64 6.53 -13.85
C ILE A 190 -14.17 7.48 -14.94
N ALA A 191 -14.60 6.96 -16.09
CA ALA A 191 -15.16 7.78 -17.16
C ALA A 191 -16.43 8.56 -16.75
N ASN A 192 -17.16 8.07 -15.75
CA ASN A 192 -18.38 8.69 -15.21
C ASN A 192 -18.15 9.45 -13.89
N TRP A 193 -16.90 9.79 -13.57
CA TRP A 193 -16.56 10.63 -12.42
C TRP A 193 -17.34 11.97 -12.45
N PRO A 194 -17.93 12.45 -11.33
CA PRO A 194 -17.59 12.18 -9.93
C PRO A 194 -18.33 11.02 -9.24
N THR A 195 -19.27 10.35 -9.90
CA THR A 195 -20.05 9.27 -9.26
C THR A 195 -19.26 7.95 -9.31
N LEU A 196 -18.42 7.71 -8.30
CA LEU A 196 -17.61 6.50 -8.17
C LEU A 196 -18.28 5.47 -7.26
N VAL A 197 -19.13 4.64 -7.88
CA VAL A 197 -19.67 3.41 -7.28
C VAL A 197 -18.85 2.23 -7.80
N LEU A 198 -18.37 1.34 -6.93
CA LEU A 198 -17.52 0.19 -7.22
C LEU A 198 -18.07 -1.14 -6.67
N ALA A 199 -19.03 -1.09 -5.74
CA ALA A 199 -19.49 -2.26 -5.00
C ALA A 199 -19.85 -3.46 -5.87
N ASP A 200 -20.61 -3.24 -6.95
CA ASP A 200 -21.07 -4.28 -7.87
C ASP A 200 -19.95 -4.86 -8.74
N LEU A 201 -18.85 -4.14 -8.94
CA LEU A 201 -17.67 -4.69 -9.62
C LEU A 201 -16.99 -5.77 -8.77
N PHE A 202 -17.01 -5.63 -7.45
CA PHE A 202 -16.46 -6.66 -6.56
C PHE A 202 -17.33 -7.92 -6.51
N ASP A 203 -18.64 -7.81 -6.78
CA ASP A 203 -19.49 -9.00 -6.94
C ASP A 203 -19.08 -9.84 -8.15
N ILE A 204 -18.58 -9.20 -9.23
CA ILE A 204 -18.00 -9.88 -10.40
C ILE A 204 -16.68 -10.59 -10.03
N LEU A 205 -15.98 -10.10 -9.01
CA LEU A 205 -14.72 -10.65 -8.53
C LEU A 205 -14.92 -11.91 -7.67
N LEU A 206 -16.08 -12.07 -7.01
CA LEU A 206 -16.36 -13.21 -6.12
C LEU A 206 -16.25 -14.58 -6.83
N PRO A 207 -16.81 -14.82 -8.03
CA PRO A 207 -16.58 -16.05 -8.78
C PRO A 207 -15.11 -16.30 -9.15
N MET A 208 -14.32 -15.23 -9.34
CA MET A 208 -12.89 -15.35 -9.65
C MET A 208 -12.13 -16.01 -8.50
N LEU A 209 -12.59 -15.82 -7.26
CA LEU A 209 -11.88 -16.34 -6.08
C LEU A 209 -11.81 -17.86 -6.05
N ASN A 210 -12.81 -18.58 -6.56
CA ASN A 210 -12.74 -20.04 -6.68
C ASN A 210 -11.65 -20.47 -7.68
N ILE A 211 -11.41 -19.66 -8.72
CA ILE A 211 -10.40 -19.91 -9.76
C ILE A 211 -9.00 -19.65 -9.17
N TYR A 212 -8.84 -18.58 -8.39
CA TYR A 212 -7.61 -18.31 -7.65
C TYR A 212 -7.24 -19.43 -6.66
N GLN A 213 -8.23 -20.10 -6.07
CA GLN A 213 -7.97 -21.20 -5.13
C GLN A 213 -7.15 -22.32 -5.77
N GLU A 214 -7.53 -22.71 -6.98
CA GLU A 214 -6.84 -23.75 -7.73
C GLU A 214 -5.42 -23.29 -8.10
N PHE A 215 -5.27 -22.02 -8.49
CA PHE A 215 -3.96 -21.46 -8.85
C PHE A 215 -3.01 -21.47 -7.65
N VAL A 216 -3.45 -20.94 -6.50
CA VAL A 216 -2.63 -20.85 -5.28
C VAL A 216 -2.23 -22.24 -4.78
N ARG A 217 -3.19 -23.16 -4.67
CA ARG A 217 -2.94 -24.53 -4.18
C ARG A 217 -1.94 -25.31 -5.03
N ASN A 218 -1.97 -25.10 -6.35
CA ASN A 218 -1.12 -25.83 -7.28
C ASN A 218 0.14 -25.04 -7.70
N HIS A 219 0.36 -23.84 -7.15
CA HIS A 219 1.43 -22.94 -7.59
C HIS A 219 2.82 -23.56 -7.39
N GLN A 220 3.07 -24.16 -6.23
CA GLN A 220 4.36 -24.80 -5.96
C GLN A 220 4.62 -25.98 -6.89
N TYR A 221 3.58 -26.76 -7.21
CA TYR A 221 3.68 -27.84 -8.19
C TYR A 221 3.98 -27.31 -9.60
N SER A 222 3.34 -26.21 -10.02
CA SER A 222 3.61 -25.50 -11.27
C SER A 222 5.11 -25.14 -11.40
N LEU A 223 5.70 -24.55 -10.36
CA LEU A 223 7.14 -24.21 -10.35
C LEU A 223 8.05 -25.44 -10.40
N GLN A 224 7.69 -26.55 -9.73
CA GLN A 224 8.44 -27.80 -9.81
C GLN A 224 8.43 -28.39 -11.22
N VAL A 225 7.27 -28.37 -11.90
CA VAL A 225 7.17 -28.83 -13.29
C VAL A 225 8.01 -27.94 -14.20
N LEU A 226 7.96 -26.61 -14.03
CA LEU A 226 8.80 -25.68 -14.78
C LEU A 226 10.30 -25.96 -14.59
N ALA A 227 10.74 -26.18 -13.36
CA ALA A 227 12.13 -26.53 -13.06
C ALA A 227 12.56 -27.85 -13.72
N ASN A 228 11.68 -28.85 -13.74
CA ASN A 228 11.92 -30.11 -14.45
C ASN A 228 12.02 -29.89 -15.97
N CYS A 229 11.14 -29.07 -16.56
CA CYS A 229 11.20 -28.72 -17.97
C CYS A 229 12.50 -27.99 -18.33
N LYS A 230 13.00 -27.10 -17.46
CA LYS A 230 14.29 -26.40 -17.63
C LYS A 230 15.51 -27.34 -17.72
N GLN A 231 15.41 -28.58 -17.25
CA GLN A 231 16.49 -29.57 -17.45
C GLN A 231 16.65 -29.98 -18.92
N ASN A 232 15.62 -29.82 -19.73
CA ASN A 232 15.70 -30.03 -21.17
C ASN A 232 16.35 -28.81 -21.85
N ARG A 233 17.55 -29.00 -22.42
CA ARG A 233 18.32 -27.93 -23.10
C ARG A 233 17.57 -27.27 -24.25
N ASP A 234 16.70 -27.98 -24.95
CA ASP A 234 15.93 -27.40 -26.06
C ASP A 234 14.83 -26.48 -25.55
N PHE A 235 14.20 -26.86 -24.42
CA PHE A 235 13.23 -26.01 -23.74
C PHE A 235 13.88 -24.80 -23.07
N ASP A 236 14.97 -24.97 -22.34
CA ASP A 236 15.68 -23.86 -21.68
C ASP A 236 16.12 -22.77 -22.67
N LYS A 237 16.66 -23.18 -23.83
CA LYS A 237 16.99 -22.25 -24.91
C LYS A 237 15.78 -21.52 -25.46
N LEU A 238 14.67 -22.23 -25.67
CA LEU A 238 13.43 -21.63 -26.17
C LEU A 238 12.86 -20.63 -25.16
N LEU A 239 12.84 -20.98 -23.88
CA LEU A 239 12.33 -20.13 -22.81
C LEU A 239 13.16 -18.85 -22.70
N LYS A 240 14.50 -18.94 -22.69
CA LYS A 240 15.38 -17.77 -22.69
C LYS A 240 15.17 -16.85 -23.89
N GLN A 241 14.82 -17.39 -25.06
CA GLN A 241 14.47 -16.57 -26.23
C GLN A 241 13.17 -15.79 -26.01
N TYR A 242 12.19 -16.36 -25.31
CA TYR A 242 10.95 -15.68 -24.97
C TYR A 242 11.15 -14.64 -23.85
N GLU A 243 12.00 -14.92 -22.86
CA GLU A 243 12.36 -13.98 -21.80
C GLU A 243 13.15 -12.77 -22.33
N TYR A 244 13.95 -12.96 -23.39
CA TYR A 244 14.66 -11.87 -24.07
C TYR A 244 13.74 -10.95 -24.89
N ASN A 245 12.47 -11.28 -25.05
CA ASN A 245 11.52 -10.40 -25.73
C ASN A 245 11.39 -9.09 -24.93
N ALA A 246 11.48 -7.96 -25.62
CA ALA A 246 11.39 -6.63 -25.00
C ALA A 246 10.08 -6.43 -24.21
N GLY A 247 8.99 -7.10 -24.60
CA GLY A 247 7.73 -7.07 -23.88
C GLY A 247 7.74 -7.77 -22.51
N CYS A 248 8.75 -8.58 -22.21
CA CYS A 248 8.92 -9.24 -20.91
C CYS A 248 9.73 -8.38 -19.91
N GLU A 249 10.27 -7.24 -20.37
CA GLU A 249 11.05 -6.30 -19.54
C GLU A 249 12.22 -6.95 -18.78
N GLY A 250 12.80 -8.03 -19.32
CA GLY A 250 13.88 -8.78 -18.68
C GLY A 250 13.45 -9.64 -17.48
N ARG A 251 12.14 -9.77 -17.21
CA ARG A 251 11.61 -10.61 -16.14
C ARG A 251 11.52 -12.07 -16.60
N MET A 252 11.83 -13.00 -15.68
CA MET A 252 11.72 -14.44 -15.92
C MET A 252 10.27 -14.92 -15.85
N LEU A 253 9.96 -16.07 -16.45
CA LEU A 253 8.63 -16.67 -16.41
C LEU A 253 8.14 -16.91 -14.97
N GLU A 254 9.02 -17.34 -14.07
CA GLU A 254 8.72 -17.55 -12.65
C GLU A 254 8.11 -16.31 -12.01
N THR A 255 8.67 -15.12 -12.29
CA THR A 255 8.18 -13.84 -11.77
C THR A 255 6.73 -13.59 -12.20
N PHE A 256 6.39 -13.89 -13.46
CA PHE A 256 5.02 -13.70 -13.94
C PHE A 256 4.02 -14.68 -13.30
N LEU A 257 4.47 -15.90 -12.97
CA LEU A 257 3.64 -16.91 -12.32
C LEU A 257 3.31 -16.55 -10.86
N THR A 258 4.10 -15.69 -10.20
CA THR A 258 3.82 -15.29 -8.82
C THR A 258 2.80 -14.15 -8.71
N TYR A 259 2.62 -13.31 -9.73
CA TYR A 259 1.69 -12.16 -9.67
C TYR A 259 0.27 -12.49 -9.17
N PRO A 260 -0.39 -13.58 -9.62
CA PRO A 260 -1.72 -13.94 -9.13
C PRO A 260 -1.77 -14.23 -7.62
N MET A 261 -0.66 -14.66 -7.00
CA MET A 261 -0.64 -14.95 -5.56
C MET A 261 -0.87 -13.70 -4.71
N PHE A 262 -0.44 -12.53 -5.18
CA PHE A 262 -0.45 -11.30 -4.37
C PHE A 262 -1.65 -10.40 -4.66
N GLN A 263 -2.38 -10.64 -5.74
CA GLN A 263 -3.44 -9.73 -6.15
C GLN A 263 -4.62 -9.72 -5.15
N ILE A 264 -5.01 -10.88 -4.62
CA ILE A 264 -6.10 -10.96 -3.63
C ILE A 264 -5.73 -10.23 -2.32
N PRO A 265 -4.56 -10.45 -1.70
CA PRO A 265 -4.09 -9.62 -0.59
C PRO A 265 -4.08 -8.12 -0.88
N ARG A 266 -3.67 -7.71 -2.08
CA ARG A 266 -3.67 -6.29 -2.48
C ARG A 266 -5.09 -5.70 -2.47
N TYR A 267 -6.09 -6.41 -3.00
CA TYR A 267 -7.48 -5.94 -2.96
C TYR A 267 -8.02 -5.80 -1.53
N ILE A 268 -7.68 -6.70 -0.63
CA ILE A 268 -8.10 -6.61 0.78
C ILE A 268 -7.57 -5.32 1.39
N ILE A 269 -6.27 -5.02 1.18
CA ILE A 269 -5.65 -3.80 1.71
C ILE A 269 -6.30 -2.55 1.09
N THR A 270 -6.47 -2.53 -0.24
CA THR A 270 -7.13 -1.42 -0.94
C THR A 270 -8.56 -1.20 -0.46
N LEU A 271 -9.32 -2.27 -0.20
CA LEU A 271 -10.68 -2.17 0.34
C LEU A 271 -10.71 -1.65 1.78
N HIS A 272 -9.76 -2.06 2.63
CA HIS A 272 -9.60 -1.50 3.98
C HIS A 272 -9.36 0.02 3.92
N GLU A 273 -8.42 0.44 3.07
CA GLU A 273 -8.08 1.86 2.90
C GLU A 273 -9.26 2.66 2.34
N LEU A 274 -9.95 2.12 1.34
CA LEU A 274 -11.14 2.72 0.75
C LEU A 274 -12.27 2.88 1.78
N LEU A 275 -12.51 1.87 2.62
CA LEU A 275 -13.52 1.89 3.68
C LEU A 275 -13.16 2.85 4.82
N ALA A 276 -11.87 3.07 5.10
CA ALA A 276 -11.42 4.06 6.08
C ALA A 276 -11.80 5.49 5.66
N HIS A 277 -11.85 5.75 4.34
CA HIS A 277 -12.25 7.05 3.77
C HIS A 277 -13.69 7.11 3.25
N THR A 278 -14.48 6.04 3.42
CA THR A 278 -15.88 6.00 3.00
C THR A 278 -16.81 6.31 4.19
N PRO A 279 -17.63 7.37 4.15
CA PRO A 279 -18.56 7.72 5.23
C PRO A 279 -19.51 6.56 5.62
N HIS A 280 -19.92 6.50 6.88
CA HIS A 280 -20.84 5.45 7.37
C HIS A 280 -22.21 5.46 6.68
N GLU A 281 -22.69 6.64 6.27
CA GLU A 281 -23.95 6.81 5.54
C GLU A 281 -23.83 6.58 4.03
N HIS A 282 -22.63 6.28 3.52
CA HIS A 282 -22.42 6.06 2.10
C HIS A 282 -23.13 4.79 1.63
N VAL A 283 -23.86 4.88 0.51
CA VAL A 283 -24.70 3.80 -0.02
C VAL A 283 -23.94 2.49 -0.27
N GLU A 284 -22.65 2.58 -0.60
CA GLU A 284 -21.81 1.42 -0.92
C GLU A 284 -21.13 0.77 0.27
N ARG A 285 -21.14 1.40 1.44
CA ARG A 285 -20.27 0.97 2.54
C ARG A 285 -20.52 -0.48 2.92
N LYS A 286 -21.79 -0.87 3.06
CA LYS A 286 -22.20 -2.24 3.39
C LYS A 286 -21.74 -3.26 2.34
N SER A 287 -21.86 -2.91 1.06
CA SER A 287 -21.46 -3.82 -0.03
C SER A 287 -19.94 -3.96 -0.11
N LEU A 288 -19.18 -2.89 0.11
CA LEU A 288 -17.72 -2.93 0.19
C LEU A 288 -17.24 -3.71 1.43
N GLU A 289 -17.89 -3.56 2.58
CA GLU A 289 -17.63 -4.36 3.79
C GLU A 289 -17.91 -5.85 3.55
N PHE A 290 -18.99 -6.18 2.83
CA PHE A 290 -19.32 -7.55 2.45
C PHE A 290 -18.27 -8.14 1.50
N ALA A 291 -17.90 -7.42 0.43
CA ALA A 291 -16.86 -7.84 -0.50
C ALA A 291 -15.52 -8.08 0.20
N LYS A 292 -15.12 -7.14 1.07
CA LYS A 292 -13.91 -7.27 1.89
C LYS A 292 -13.96 -8.51 2.78
N SER A 293 -15.06 -8.72 3.50
CA SER A 293 -15.22 -9.88 4.38
C SER A 293 -15.12 -11.19 3.61
N LYS A 294 -15.67 -11.25 2.39
CA LYS A 294 -15.56 -12.43 1.53
C LYS A 294 -14.12 -12.67 1.04
N LEU A 295 -13.42 -11.62 0.67
CA LEU A 295 -12.01 -11.70 0.29
C LEU A 295 -11.12 -12.12 1.46
N GLU A 296 -11.35 -11.59 2.67
CA GLU A 296 -10.63 -11.98 3.89
C GLU A 296 -10.92 -13.42 4.30
N GLU A 297 -12.18 -13.87 4.23
CA GLU A 297 -12.55 -15.26 4.51
C GLU A 297 -11.80 -16.23 3.60
N LEU A 298 -11.69 -15.90 2.32
CA LEU A 298 -10.98 -16.73 1.33
C LEU A 298 -9.47 -16.62 1.46
N SER A 299 -8.93 -15.41 1.68
CA SER A 299 -7.52 -15.22 2.01
C SER A 299 -7.14 -16.04 3.25
N ASN A 300 -7.95 -16.04 4.30
CA ASN A 300 -7.70 -16.84 5.48
C ASN A 300 -7.78 -18.34 5.17
N ARG A 301 -8.77 -18.83 4.42
CA ARG A 301 -8.84 -20.25 4.03
C ARG A 301 -7.72 -20.69 3.09
N MET A 302 -7.24 -19.81 2.22
CA MET A 302 -6.15 -20.09 1.26
C MET A 302 -4.76 -19.94 1.89
N MET A 303 -4.63 -19.10 2.92
CA MET A 303 -3.34 -18.76 3.53
C MET A 303 -3.08 -19.44 4.89
N HIS A 304 -4.10 -19.96 5.60
CA HIS A 304 -3.92 -20.56 6.93
C HIS A 304 -3.49 -22.04 6.98
N ASP A 305 -3.57 -22.80 5.90
CA ASP A 305 -3.16 -24.22 5.90
C ASP A 305 -1.71 -24.45 5.40
N GLU A 306 -1.00 -23.38 5.00
CA GLU A 306 0.43 -23.40 4.59
C GLU A 306 1.24 -22.26 5.27
N VAL A 307 1.02 -22.01 6.57
CA VAL A 307 1.52 -20.84 7.34
C VAL A 307 2.98 -20.95 7.77
N SER A 308 3.89 -21.09 6.83
CA SER A 308 5.29 -20.67 7.04
C SER A 308 5.65 -19.57 6.04
N ASP A 309 5.21 -19.71 4.79
CA ASP A 309 5.78 -18.94 3.69
C ASP A 309 4.95 -17.69 3.38
N THR A 310 3.67 -17.67 3.77
CA THR A 310 2.73 -16.56 3.55
C THR A 310 2.84 -15.39 4.52
N GLU A 311 3.31 -15.61 5.76
CA GLU A 311 3.56 -14.50 6.70
C GLU A 311 4.82 -13.72 6.31
N ASN A 312 5.82 -14.38 5.71
CA ASN A 312 7.00 -13.73 5.13
C ASN A 312 6.60 -12.87 3.93
N ILE A 313 5.74 -13.38 3.05
CA ILE A 313 5.13 -12.62 1.95
C ILE A 313 4.40 -11.36 2.47
N ARG A 314 3.56 -11.49 3.51
CA ARG A 314 2.79 -10.37 4.07
C ARG A 314 3.70 -9.28 4.65
N LYS A 315 4.81 -9.67 5.28
CA LYS A 315 5.84 -8.75 5.79
C LYS A 315 6.62 -8.09 4.63
N ASN A 316 7.01 -8.85 3.62
CA ASN A 316 7.75 -8.34 2.45
C ASN A 316 6.92 -7.32 1.65
N LEU A 317 5.62 -7.55 1.45
CA LEU A 317 4.68 -6.58 0.83
C LEU A 317 4.50 -5.30 1.65
N ALA A 318 4.53 -5.38 2.98
CA ALA A 318 4.47 -4.20 3.83
C ALA A 318 5.76 -3.37 3.73
N ILE A 319 6.91 -4.04 3.60
CA ILE A 319 8.23 -3.41 3.44
C ILE A 319 8.37 -2.77 2.05
N GLU A 320 7.91 -3.43 0.98
CA GLU A 320 7.89 -2.88 -0.39
C GLU A 320 7.23 -1.49 -0.42
N ARG A 321 6.07 -1.34 0.24
CA ARG A 321 5.33 -0.07 0.31
C ARG A 321 6.03 1.03 1.10
N MET A 322 7.02 0.69 1.92
CA MET A 322 7.78 1.65 2.72
C MET A 322 9.04 2.16 2.00
N ILE A 323 9.44 1.56 0.88
CA ILE A 323 10.63 1.93 0.12
C ILE A 323 10.24 2.96 -0.95
N VAL A 324 10.72 4.20 -0.81
CA VAL A 324 10.26 5.40 -1.55
C VAL A 324 10.58 5.39 -3.07
N GLU A 325 11.31 4.40 -3.59
CA GLU A 325 11.59 4.26 -5.03
C GLU A 325 11.26 2.87 -5.61
N GLY A 326 10.59 2.01 -4.83
CA GLY A 326 10.41 0.61 -5.21
C GLY A 326 11.71 -0.20 -5.05
N CYS A 327 11.57 -1.45 -4.62
CA CYS A 327 12.64 -2.45 -4.72
C CYS A 327 12.22 -3.43 -5.82
N ASP A 328 13.18 -3.99 -6.56
CA ASP A 328 12.89 -5.18 -7.36
C ASP A 328 12.24 -6.21 -6.44
N ILE A 329 11.07 -6.67 -6.86
CA ILE A 329 10.10 -7.35 -6.03
C ILE A 329 10.79 -8.45 -5.21
N LEU A 330 10.74 -8.34 -3.86
CA LEU A 330 11.24 -9.37 -2.92
C LEU A 330 10.28 -10.58 -2.97
N LEU A 331 10.36 -11.35 -4.07
CA LEU A 331 9.42 -12.39 -4.49
C LEU A 331 9.85 -13.81 -4.15
N ASP A 332 10.86 -13.99 -3.32
CA ASP A 332 11.28 -15.34 -2.97
C ASP A 332 10.66 -15.77 -1.63
N THR A 333 9.90 -16.87 -1.65
CA THR A 333 9.42 -17.56 -0.44
C THR A 333 10.57 -18.05 0.45
N SER A 334 11.80 -18.11 -0.08
CA SER A 334 13.02 -18.41 0.68
C SER A 334 13.65 -17.18 1.39
N GLN A 335 13.22 -15.96 1.06
CA GLN A 335 13.73 -14.74 1.69
C GLN A 335 13.02 -14.47 3.01
N THR A 336 13.79 -14.55 4.10
CA THR A 336 13.33 -14.18 5.43
C THR A 336 13.81 -12.77 5.76
N PHE A 337 12.88 -11.90 6.13
CA PHE A 337 13.24 -10.61 6.69
C PHE A 337 13.92 -10.83 8.05
N VAL A 338 15.18 -10.44 8.16
CA VAL A 338 15.99 -10.66 9.37
C VAL A 338 15.92 -9.47 10.33
N ARG A 339 16.15 -8.25 9.83
CA ARG A 339 16.25 -7.05 10.70
C ARG A 339 16.08 -5.73 9.93
N GLN A 340 15.56 -4.71 10.60
CA GLN A 340 15.51 -3.31 10.15
C GLN A 340 16.00 -2.37 11.26
N GLY A 341 16.73 -1.32 10.88
CA GLY A 341 17.19 -0.28 11.79
C GLY A 341 17.91 0.86 11.03
N SER A 342 18.16 1.97 11.72
CA SER A 342 18.88 3.12 11.15
C SER A 342 20.37 2.99 11.42
N LEU A 343 21.18 2.94 10.36
CA LEU A 343 22.64 2.91 10.43
C LEU A 343 23.20 4.05 9.58
N PRO A 344 23.90 5.04 10.18
CA PRO A 344 24.71 5.98 9.42
C PRO A 344 25.84 5.24 8.71
N ALA A 345 25.93 5.39 7.38
CA ALA A 345 27.02 4.84 6.58
C ALA A 345 28.08 5.92 6.30
N PHE A 346 29.35 5.56 6.42
CA PHE A 346 30.48 6.35 5.93
C PHE A 346 31.00 5.71 4.63
N SER A 347 31.35 6.55 3.66
CA SER A 347 31.67 6.25 2.25
C SER A 347 32.29 4.89 1.91
N ALA A 348 31.94 4.35 0.73
CA ALA A 348 32.61 3.21 0.12
C ALA A 348 34.05 3.57 -0.28
N PHE A 349 35.05 2.86 0.24
CA PHE A 349 36.44 3.00 -0.19
C PHE A 349 36.79 1.92 -1.21
N VAL A 350 37.26 2.33 -2.39
CA VAL A 350 37.84 1.45 -3.40
C VAL A 350 39.30 1.23 -3.04
N GLN A 351 39.71 -0.03 -2.81
CA GLN A 351 41.06 -0.33 -2.36
C GLN A 351 42.06 -0.11 -3.52
N PRO A 352 43.07 0.78 -3.41
CA PRO A 352 44.13 0.89 -4.41
C PRO A 352 45.09 -0.29 -4.22
N SER A 353 45.32 -1.05 -5.28
CA SER A 353 46.35 -2.08 -5.30
C SER A 353 47.75 -1.44 -5.24
N HIS A 354 48.51 -1.82 -4.21
CA HIS A 354 49.94 -1.55 -3.97
C HIS A 354 50.38 -0.11 -3.61
N LEU A 355 50.59 0.15 -2.31
CA LEU A 355 51.84 0.62 -1.65
C LEU A 355 51.59 1.10 -0.20
N PRO A 356 52.61 1.08 0.69
CA PRO A 356 52.45 1.29 2.13
C PRO A 356 52.56 2.77 2.55
N ALA A 357 51.91 3.07 3.68
CA ALA A 357 52.14 4.23 4.56
C ALA A 357 51.92 5.63 3.98
N LEU A 358 50.88 6.30 4.48
CA LEU A 358 50.83 7.69 4.99
C LEU A 358 49.42 8.26 4.80
N PHE A 359 48.64 8.31 5.88
CA PHE A 359 47.55 9.27 5.99
C PHE A 359 47.68 10.00 7.32
N HIS A 360 48.43 11.10 7.26
CA HIS A 360 48.27 12.21 8.18
C HIS A 360 47.10 13.07 7.69
N ASP A 361 46.24 13.43 8.63
CA ASP A 361 45.42 14.64 8.66
C ASP A 361 44.32 14.79 7.60
N PHE A 362 43.08 14.50 7.98
CA PHE A 362 41.91 15.18 7.42
C PHE A 362 40.87 15.46 8.51
N SER A 363 40.81 16.73 8.90
CA SER A 363 39.75 17.34 9.70
C SER A 363 38.38 17.28 8.99
N PRO A 364 37.25 17.13 9.70
CA PRO A 364 35.94 17.13 9.06
C PRO A 364 35.50 18.56 8.71
N PRO A 365 34.98 18.85 7.50
CA PRO A 365 34.27 20.09 7.28
C PRO A 365 32.87 20.00 7.89
N ARG A 366 32.51 21.07 8.59
CA ARG A 366 31.16 21.36 9.07
C ARG A 366 30.25 21.71 7.89
N SER A 367 29.01 21.23 7.96
CA SER A 367 27.83 21.61 7.16
C SER A 367 27.78 21.15 5.71
N GLY A 368 26.69 20.48 5.35
CA GLY A 368 26.27 20.27 3.97
C GLY A 368 26.04 18.80 3.62
N SER A 369 24.81 18.50 3.22
CA SER A 369 24.34 17.24 2.64
C SER A 369 24.99 16.94 1.27
N LEU A 370 24.85 15.67 0.84
CA LEU A 370 25.28 15.02 -0.42
C LEU A 370 26.78 14.71 -0.50
N ILE A 371 27.21 13.50 -0.88
CA ILE A 371 27.23 12.94 -2.26
C ILE A 371 27.56 11.42 -2.14
N GLN A 372 26.71 10.53 -2.68
CA GLN A 372 26.81 9.84 -3.99
C GLN A 372 27.82 8.68 -4.01
N LEU A 373 27.29 7.45 -3.91
CA LEU A 373 27.97 6.24 -4.37
C LEU A 373 28.25 6.36 -5.87
N PRO A 374 29.38 5.84 -6.39
CA PRO A 374 29.68 5.90 -7.81
C PRO A 374 28.56 5.23 -8.60
N SER A 375 28.12 5.99 -9.59
CA SER A 375 26.84 5.94 -10.27
C SER A 375 26.74 4.85 -11.34
N SER A 376 25.75 3.96 -11.17
CA SER A 376 24.67 3.83 -12.15
C SER A 376 23.37 4.09 -11.40
N SER A 377 22.51 4.94 -11.96
CA SER A 377 21.18 5.32 -11.44
C SER A 377 20.42 4.20 -10.69
N GLN A 378 19.85 4.55 -9.53
CA GLN A 378 19.00 3.78 -8.58
C GLN A 378 19.71 3.37 -7.29
N GLY A 379 19.02 3.49 -6.15
CA GLY A 379 19.52 3.10 -4.82
C GLY A 379 20.05 1.67 -4.83
N GLY A 380 21.33 1.49 -4.52
CA GLY A 380 22.03 0.23 -4.71
C GLY A 380 21.70 -0.82 -3.65
N THR A 381 21.50 -2.05 -4.10
CA THR A 381 21.39 -3.25 -3.26
C THR A 381 22.74 -3.97 -3.19
N LEU A 382 23.14 -4.43 -2.00
CA LEU A 382 24.40 -5.18 -1.80
C LEU A 382 24.13 -6.68 -1.73
N SER A 383 24.89 -7.49 -2.49
CA SER A 383 24.80 -8.95 -2.43
C SER A 383 25.68 -9.53 -1.33
N LEU A 384 25.09 -10.29 -0.40
CA LEU A 384 25.82 -10.91 0.74
C LEU A 384 26.63 -12.16 0.34
N ILE A 385 26.43 -12.69 -0.86
CA ILE A 385 27.14 -13.89 -1.37
C ILE A 385 28.65 -13.64 -1.44
N GLU A 386 29.04 -12.39 -1.74
CA GLU A 386 30.43 -11.96 -1.98
C GLU A 386 30.93 -11.02 -0.87
N CYS A 387 30.22 -10.99 0.25
CA CYS A 387 30.56 -10.17 1.40
C CYS A 387 31.42 -10.94 2.41
N THR A 388 32.43 -10.25 2.94
CA THR A 388 33.14 -10.65 4.16
C THR A 388 32.90 -9.58 5.22
N LEU A 389 32.29 -9.99 6.33
CA LEU A 389 32.12 -9.13 7.49
C LEU A 389 33.46 -9.07 8.25
N ILE A 390 33.99 -7.86 8.41
CA ILE A 390 35.19 -7.61 9.21
C ILE A 390 34.76 -6.92 10.50
N GLU A 391 34.95 -7.63 11.60
CA GLU A 391 34.83 -7.11 12.96
C GLU A 391 36.24 -6.79 13.48
N GLU A 392 36.48 -5.52 13.80
CA GLU A 392 37.66 -5.17 14.60
C GLU A 392 37.37 -5.56 16.05
N LEU A 393 38.11 -6.56 16.55
CA LEU A 393 38.04 -7.01 17.93
C LEU A 393 38.43 -5.86 18.86
N ASP A 394 37.61 -5.64 19.89
CA ASP A 394 37.91 -4.70 20.96
C ASP A 394 39.29 -5.05 21.54
N ALA A 395 40.28 -4.17 21.31
CA ALA A 395 41.51 -4.20 22.08
C ALA A 395 41.13 -4.06 23.55
N SER A 396 41.63 -4.96 24.39
CA SER A 396 41.49 -4.93 25.84
C SER A 396 41.62 -3.51 26.39
N ASP A 397 40.77 -3.17 27.36
CA ASP A 397 40.57 -1.84 27.98
C ASP A 397 41.83 -1.12 28.53
N GLU A 398 43.05 -1.62 28.30
CA GLU A 398 44.30 -1.06 28.83
C GLU A 398 45.03 -0.06 27.91
N ASP A 399 44.67 0.10 26.64
CA ASP A 399 45.38 1.02 25.71
C ASP A 399 44.62 2.31 25.33
N TYR A 400 43.58 2.68 26.10
CA TYR A 400 42.66 3.80 25.75
C TYR A 400 43.16 5.23 26.03
N ASN A 401 44.44 5.45 26.29
CA ASN A 401 44.96 6.79 26.61
C ASN A 401 45.80 7.47 25.52
N ALA A 402 45.82 6.95 24.29
CA ALA A 402 46.67 7.53 23.24
C ALA A 402 46.07 7.59 21.82
N ALA A 403 44.76 7.82 21.66
CA ALA A 403 44.23 8.40 20.42
C ALA A 403 42.78 8.85 20.62
N GLY A 404 42.46 10.12 20.32
CA GLY A 404 41.11 10.68 20.43
C GLY A 404 40.16 10.16 19.34
N GLN A 405 39.78 8.88 19.35
CA GLN A 405 38.85 8.27 18.40
C GLN A 405 37.65 7.65 19.13
N GLY A 406 36.61 8.45 19.36
CA GLY A 406 35.42 8.05 20.11
C GLY A 406 34.39 7.18 19.37
N PHE A 407 34.67 6.73 18.13
CA PHE A 407 33.68 6.03 17.30
C PHE A 407 34.13 4.65 16.76
N SER A 408 35.41 4.26 16.91
CA SER A 408 35.93 2.98 16.37
C SER A 408 35.28 1.73 16.99
N HIS A 409 34.83 1.81 18.23
CA HIS A 409 34.22 0.67 18.92
C HIS A 409 32.79 0.35 18.45
N LEU A 410 32.14 1.24 17.69
CA LEU A 410 30.77 1.07 17.18
C LEU A 410 30.71 0.83 15.67
N GLU A 411 31.83 0.92 14.96
CA GLU A 411 31.89 0.62 13.53
C GLU A 411 32.08 -0.88 13.25
N PHE A 412 31.55 -1.32 12.12
CA PHE A 412 31.82 -2.62 11.51
C PHE A 412 31.92 -2.46 9.99
N LYS A 413 32.70 -3.33 9.35
CA LYS A 413 33.08 -3.19 7.94
C LYS A 413 32.56 -4.37 7.14
N ILE A 414 31.99 -4.09 5.97
CA ILE A 414 31.57 -5.12 5.01
C ILE A 414 32.43 -4.93 3.77
N VAL A 415 33.28 -5.92 3.48
CA VAL A 415 34.09 -5.95 2.26
C VAL A 415 33.33 -6.75 1.21
N VAL A 416 33.18 -6.18 0.02
CA VAL A 416 32.53 -6.82 -1.12
C VAL A 416 33.60 -7.13 -2.17
N GLU A 417 33.71 -8.40 -2.54
CA GLU A 417 34.69 -8.89 -3.53
C GLU A 417 33.97 -9.47 -4.76
N PRO A 418 33.57 -8.60 -5.73
CA PRO A 418 32.89 -9.08 -6.93
C PRO A 418 33.83 -9.84 -7.89
N PRO A 419 33.37 -10.90 -8.57
CA PRO A 419 34.18 -11.75 -9.44
C PRO A 419 34.75 -11.02 -10.67
N ASP A 420 34.06 -9.97 -11.14
CA ASP A 420 34.43 -9.18 -12.32
C ASP A 420 34.69 -7.68 -12.00
N GLY A 421 34.97 -7.33 -10.74
CA GLY A 421 35.09 -5.93 -10.30
C GLY A 421 36.19 -5.63 -9.29
N GLN A 422 36.36 -4.35 -8.95
CA GLN A 422 37.29 -3.91 -7.91
C GLN A 422 36.63 -4.04 -6.54
N SER A 423 37.34 -4.61 -5.57
CA SER A 423 36.85 -4.72 -4.20
C SER A 423 36.62 -3.35 -3.57
N PHE A 424 35.51 -3.23 -2.85
CA PHE A 424 35.17 -2.02 -2.11
C PHE A 424 34.71 -2.38 -0.69
N CYS A 425 34.95 -1.46 0.24
CA CYS A 425 34.59 -1.63 1.65
C CYS A 425 33.52 -0.61 2.06
N VAL A 426 32.46 -1.07 2.70
CA VAL A 426 31.38 -0.26 3.29
C VAL A 426 31.57 -0.22 4.80
N VAL A 427 31.64 0.98 5.38
CA VAL A 427 31.78 1.18 6.83
C VAL A 427 30.44 1.63 7.42
N LEU A 428 29.93 0.87 8.38
CA LEU A 428 28.64 1.10 9.03
C LEU A 428 28.83 1.38 10.52
N LEU A 429 28.08 2.35 11.06
CA LEU A 429 28.15 2.73 12.47
C LEU A 429 26.86 2.34 13.20
N ALA A 430 26.96 1.54 14.24
CA ALA A 430 25.82 1.19 15.09
C ALA A 430 25.56 2.25 16.18
N PRO A 431 24.30 2.47 16.61
CA PRO A 431 23.98 3.44 17.66
C PRO A 431 24.36 2.97 19.07
N SER A 432 24.64 1.67 19.28
CA SER A 432 25.11 1.12 20.55
C SER A 432 25.93 -0.16 20.34
N ARG A 433 26.72 -0.57 21.35
CA ARG A 433 27.48 -1.84 21.30
C ARG A 433 26.54 -3.06 21.18
N GLN A 434 25.37 -3.00 21.81
CA GLN A 434 24.34 -4.05 21.69
C GLN A 434 23.78 -4.12 20.26
N GLU A 435 23.53 -2.98 19.63
CA GLU A 435 23.09 -2.93 18.24
C GLU A 435 24.19 -3.38 17.27
N LYS A 436 25.46 -3.00 17.51
CA LYS A 436 26.60 -3.51 16.75
C LYS A 436 26.63 -5.04 16.79
N ALA A 437 26.65 -5.62 17.98
CA ALA A 437 26.69 -7.07 18.17
C ALA A 437 25.52 -7.81 17.50
N ALA A 438 24.32 -7.22 17.55
CA ALA A 438 23.16 -7.83 16.93
C ALA A 438 23.17 -7.69 15.41
N TRP A 439 23.58 -6.55 14.85
CA TRP A 439 23.78 -6.38 13.40
C TRP A 439 24.88 -7.29 12.86
N THR A 440 26.03 -7.39 13.53
CA THR A 440 27.13 -8.25 13.09
C THR A 440 26.75 -9.73 13.19
N SER A 441 26.07 -10.14 14.27
CA SER A 441 25.55 -11.50 14.43
C SER A 441 24.56 -11.87 13.33
N ASP A 442 23.56 -11.02 13.08
CA ASP A 442 22.53 -11.28 12.07
C ASP A 442 23.12 -11.34 10.66
N ILE A 443 24.04 -10.43 10.31
CA ILE A 443 24.73 -10.40 9.01
C ILE A 443 25.65 -11.62 8.85
N SER A 444 26.44 -11.97 9.89
CA SER A 444 27.31 -13.15 9.85
C SER A 444 26.49 -14.42 9.67
N GLN A 445 25.39 -14.56 10.41
CA GLN A 445 24.51 -15.72 10.29
C GLN A 445 23.89 -15.82 8.90
N CYS A 446 23.54 -14.69 8.27
CA CYS A 446 23.09 -14.66 6.88
C CYS A 446 24.19 -15.16 5.93
N ILE A 447 25.41 -14.62 6.03
CA ILE A 447 26.56 -15.02 5.21
C ILE A 447 26.87 -16.52 5.37
N ASP A 448 26.86 -17.02 6.62
CA ASP A 448 27.14 -18.43 6.93
C ASP A 448 26.05 -19.36 6.41
N ASN A 449 24.77 -18.99 6.55
CA ASN A 449 23.65 -19.73 6.00
C ASN A 449 23.71 -19.78 4.46
N ILE A 450 24.07 -18.67 3.81
CA ILE A 450 24.26 -18.61 2.35
C ILE A 450 25.39 -19.55 1.92
N ARG A 451 26.54 -19.53 2.61
CA ARG A 451 27.70 -20.40 2.31
C ARG A 451 27.39 -21.88 2.57
N CYS A 452 26.63 -22.20 3.61
CA CYS A 452 26.20 -23.57 3.92
C CYS A 452 25.17 -24.12 2.93
N ASN A 453 24.24 -23.28 2.45
CA ASN A 453 23.30 -23.64 1.40
C ASN A 453 23.97 -23.75 0.02
N GLY A 454 24.97 -22.92 -0.27
CA GLY A 454 25.77 -22.99 -1.50
C GLY A 454 26.58 -24.30 -1.65
N LEU A 455 26.88 -25.00 -0.56
CA LEU A 455 27.49 -26.33 -0.58
C LEU A 455 26.50 -27.47 -0.95
N MET A 456 25.18 -27.22 -0.92
CA MET A 456 24.15 -28.23 -1.17
C MET A 456 23.33 -28.03 -2.45
N THR A 457 23.41 -26.88 -3.13
CA THR A 457 22.71 -26.67 -4.41
C THR A 457 23.38 -25.60 -5.27
N SER A 458 24.05 -26.02 -6.35
CA SER A 458 24.66 -25.14 -7.36
C SER A 458 23.66 -24.50 -8.34
N VAL A 459 22.46 -24.11 -7.88
CA VAL A 459 21.43 -23.48 -8.73
C VAL A 459 20.54 -22.52 -7.92
N PHE A 460 21.08 -21.44 -7.36
CA PHE A 460 20.30 -20.29 -6.85
C PHE A 460 21.23 -19.07 -6.75
N GLU A 461 21.55 -18.47 -7.89
CA GLU A 461 22.61 -17.44 -8.00
C GLU A 461 22.09 -15.99 -7.97
N GLU A 462 20.85 -15.72 -7.53
CA GLU A 462 20.33 -14.33 -7.49
C GLU A 462 19.59 -13.89 -6.20
N ASN A 463 19.64 -14.66 -5.10
CA ASN A 463 18.69 -14.46 -3.98
C ASN A 463 19.29 -13.93 -2.66
N SER A 464 20.34 -13.10 -2.68
CA SER A 464 20.83 -12.48 -1.44
C SER A 464 21.12 -11.01 -1.66
N LYS A 465 20.20 -10.14 -1.24
CA LYS A 465 20.25 -8.69 -1.48
C LYS A 465 19.88 -7.94 -0.19
N VAL A 466 20.72 -7.02 0.28
CA VAL A 466 20.45 -6.11 1.41
C VAL A 466 20.34 -4.68 0.88
N SER A 467 19.20 -4.03 1.12
CA SER A 467 18.92 -2.65 0.73
C SER A 467 19.12 -1.70 1.91
N VAL A 468 19.90 -0.63 1.73
CA VAL A 468 20.09 0.44 2.74
C VAL A 468 19.38 1.72 2.24
N PRO A 469 18.22 2.11 2.81
CA PRO A 469 17.53 3.32 2.37
C PRO A 469 18.23 4.59 2.82
N HIS A 470 18.29 5.60 1.95
CA HIS A 470 18.51 6.99 2.37
C HIS A 470 17.23 7.53 3.03
N MET A 471 17.37 8.02 4.27
CA MET A 471 16.44 8.90 5.01
C MET A 471 14.94 8.62 4.87
N ILE A 472 14.37 8.03 5.92
CA ILE A 472 12.94 7.99 6.21
C ILE A 472 12.45 9.42 6.52
N LYS A 473 11.30 9.81 5.97
CA LYS A 473 10.54 10.98 6.41
C LYS A 473 9.54 10.60 7.49
#